data_AF-E6N678-F1
#
_entry.id   AF-E6N678-F1
#
_cell.length_a   1.000
_cell.length_b   1.000
_cell.length_c   1.000
_cell.angle_alpha   90.00
_cell.angle_beta   90.00
_cell.angle_gamma   90.00
#
_symmetry.space_group_name_H-M   'P 1'
#
loop_
_entity.id
_entity.type
_entity.pdbx_description
1 polymer ?
#
loop_
_entity_poly.entity_id
_entity_poly.type
_entity_poly.pdbx_seq_one_letter_code
_entity_poly.pdbx_strand_id
1 'polypeptide(L)'
;MSWVEDTVVFRGVIRRSGNSLIATIPPELSQRFLIREGQEYTIVGMTRASPDFEGALQIYLGFFVVLEKAPRLDLVVEGVDFQSLENLLKKYDATNVVLKKSENNSVACYAVFTAVEKNRVKLPKTVESVQELLPSLLREVESLGGVVKSAEVSEVVVENRQVDPALLSKAPSRLEKNLAWKWEI
;
A
#
# COMPACT_ATOMS: atom_id res chain seq x y z
N MET A 1 15.76 -15.71 -20.35
CA MET A 1 15.88 -14.65 -19.32
C MET A 1 15.97 -13.32 -20.04
N SER A 2 14.82 -12.66 -20.25
CA SER A 2 14.75 -11.35 -20.87
C SER A 2 14.65 -10.30 -19.76
N TRP A 3 15.53 -9.31 -19.78
CA TRP A 3 15.30 -8.08 -19.03
C TRP A 3 13.98 -7.49 -19.50
N VAL A 4 13.10 -7.15 -18.56
CA VAL A 4 11.92 -6.35 -18.87
C VAL A 4 12.36 -4.92 -18.68
N GLU A 5 12.59 -4.22 -19.78
CA GLU A 5 12.90 -2.80 -19.74
C GLU A 5 11.69 -2.03 -19.24
N ASP A 6 11.98 -0.95 -18.53
CA ASP A 6 10.95 -0.02 -18.16
C ASP A 6 10.44 0.76 -19.39
N THR A 7 9.20 1.24 -19.34
CA THR A 7 8.60 2.05 -20.43
C THR A 7 9.32 3.38 -20.66
N VAL A 8 10.18 3.79 -19.71
CA VAL A 8 10.92 5.05 -19.76
C VAL A 8 12.41 4.74 -19.95
N VAL A 9 12.93 5.09 -21.13
CA VAL A 9 14.33 4.86 -21.52
C VAL A 9 15.02 6.20 -21.78
N PHE A 10 16.20 6.38 -21.20
CA PHE A 10 17.03 7.57 -21.40
C PHE A 10 18.43 7.21 -21.84
N ARG A 11 19.03 8.07 -22.67
CA ARG A 11 20.45 8.01 -23.00
C ARG A 11 21.18 9.08 -22.20
N GLY A 12 22.29 8.69 -21.59
CA GLY A 12 23.12 9.58 -20.81
C GLY A 12 24.60 9.26 -21.01
N VAL A 13 25.46 10.13 -20.48
CA VAL A 13 26.91 9.93 -20.47
C VAL A 13 27.39 9.83 -19.03
N ILE A 14 28.33 8.93 -18.77
CA ILE A 14 29.00 8.82 -17.48
C ILE A 14 30.00 9.97 -17.37
N ARG A 15 29.97 10.69 -16.25
CA ARG A 15 30.93 11.78 -15.97
C ARG A 15 31.76 11.46 -14.75
N ARG A 16 32.93 12.09 -14.65
CA ARG A 16 33.82 11.97 -13.49
C ARG A 16 33.34 12.89 -12.36
N SER A 17 33.38 12.39 -11.13
CA SER A 17 33.19 13.17 -9.91
C SER A 17 34.25 12.74 -8.88
N GLY A 18 35.28 13.57 -8.69
CA GLY A 18 36.46 13.21 -7.90
C GLY A 18 37.13 11.95 -8.46
N ASN A 19 37.34 10.95 -7.60
CA ASN A 19 37.92 9.65 -7.94
C ASN A 19 36.89 8.63 -8.44
N SER A 20 35.63 9.02 -8.59
CA SER A 20 34.52 8.13 -8.97
C SER A 20 33.89 8.54 -10.29
N LEU A 21 33.07 7.65 -10.83
CA LEU A 21 32.19 7.90 -11.97
C LEU A 21 30.76 8.07 -11.48
N ILE A 22 29.99 8.94 -12.13
CA ILE A 22 28.58 9.14 -11.82
C ILE A 22 27.73 9.04 -13.08
N ALA A 23 26.63 8.31 -12.94
CA ALA A 23 25.50 8.31 -13.86
C ALA A 23 24.34 9.08 -13.19
N THR A 24 23.69 9.96 -13.94
CA THR A 24 22.57 10.75 -13.41
C THR A 24 21.28 9.95 -13.57
N ILE A 25 20.49 9.83 -12.49
CA ILE A 25 19.12 9.32 -12.57
C ILE A 25 18.23 10.44 -13.13
N PRO A 26 17.56 10.24 -14.27
CA PRO A 26 16.65 11.22 -14.85
C PRO A 26 15.48 11.56 -13.90
N PRO A 27 14.99 12.81 -13.90
CA PRO A 27 13.88 13.23 -13.04
C PRO A 27 12.63 12.35 -13.15
N GLU A 28 12.34 11.82 -14.33
CA GLU A 28 11.18 10.98 -14.59
C GLU A 28 11.29 9.64 -13.87
N LEU A 29 12.48 9.03 -13.81
CA LEU A 29 12.72 7.81 -13.05
C LEU A 29 12.74 8.10 -11.55
N SER A 30 13.37 9.20 -11.12
CA SER A 30 13.41 9.55 -9.70
C SER A 30 12.03 9.86 -9.13
N GLN A 31 11.20 10.60 -9.87
CA GLN A 31 9.81 10.87 -9.49
C GLN A 31 8.96 9.60 -9.50
N ARG A 32 9.08 8.78 -10.55
CA ARG A 32 8.31 7.55 -10.66
C ARG A 32 8.59 6.58 -9.51
N PHE A 33 9.86 6.31 -9.24
CA PHE A 33 10.28 5.39 -8.17
C PHE A 33 10.34 6.08 -6.79
N LEU A 34 9.95 7.35 -6.71
CA LEU A 34 9.96 8.14 -5.48
C LEU A 34 11.33 8.12 -4.77
N ILE A 35 12.40 8.15 -5.56
CA ILE A 35 13.78 8.15 -5.06
C ILE A 35 14.07 9.50 -4.40
N ARG A 36 14.64 9.47 -3.20
CA ARG A 36 14.99 10.65 -2.41
C ARG A 36 16.48 10.68 -2.10
N GLU A 37 16.97 11.85 -1.75
CA GLU A 37 18.34 12.00 -1.23
C GLU A 37 18.51 11.15 0.04
N GLY A 38 19.69 10.54 0.19
CA GLY A 38 19.99 9.64 1.30
C GLY A 38 19.39 8.23 1.18
N GLN A 39 18.64 7.92 0.12
CA GLN A 39 18.15 6.56 -0.15
C GLN A 39 19.33 5.61 -0.39
N GLU A 40 19.41 4.54 0.41
CA GLU A 40 20.37 3.46 0.20
C GLU A 40 20.00 2.66 -1.05
N TYR A 41 21.01 2.16 -1.76
CA TYR A 41 20.86 1.30 -2.93
C TYR A 41 22.06 0.36 -3.08
N THR A 42 21.88 -0.73 -3.82
CA THR A 42 22.97 -1.62 -4.24
C THR A 42 23.17 -1.53 -5.75
N ILE A 43 24.42 -1.43 -6.22
CA ILE A 43 24.73 -1.56 -7.65
C ILE A 43 25.23 -2.98 -7.91
N VAL A 44 24.59 -3.67 -8.84
CA VAL A 44 24.97 -5.02 -9.27
C VAL A 44 25.43 -4.98 -10.73
N GLY A 45 26.60 -5.55 -11.00
CA GLY A 45 27.08 -5.79 -12.36
C GLY A 45 26.46 -7.04 -12.94
N MET A 46 25.99 -6.94 -14.18
CA MET A 46 25.26 -8.01 -14.86
C MET A 46 25.83 -8.21 -16.25
N THR A 47 25.91 -9.46 -16.70
CA THR A 47 26.42 -9.80 -18.03
C THR A 47 25.56 -10.87 -18.68
N ARG A 48 25.45 -10.81 -20.01
CA ARG A 48 24.94 -11.91 -20.84
C ARG A 48 25.84 -12.08 -22.06
N ALA A 49 25.93 -13.30 -22.59
CA ALA A 49 26.91 -13.66 -23.62
C ALA A 49 26.29 -14.35 -24.85
N SER A 50 25.05 -14.02 -25.21
CA SER A 50 24.39 -14.60 -26.39
C SER A 50 23.22 -13.72 -26.86
N PRO A 51 23.16 -13.30 -28.14
CA PRO A 51 24.11 -13.58 -29.23
C PRO A 51 25.44 -12.83 -29.12
N ASP A 52 25.47 -11.69 -28.43
CA ASP A 52 26.66 -10.86 -28.19
C ASP A 52 26.94 -10.72 -26.69
N PHE A 53 28.17 -10.29 -26.35
CA PHE A 53 28.48 -9.91 -24.98
C PHE A 53 27.86 -8.56 -24.65
N GLU A 54 27.01 -8.55 -23.64
CA GLU A 54 26.36 -7.35 -23.14
C GLU A 54 26.57 -7.21 -21.64
N GLY A 55 26.94 -6.00 -21.20
CA GLY A 55 27.06 -5.64 -19.81
C GLY A 55 25.96 -4.66 -19.40
N ALA A 56 25.48 -4.77 -18.16
CA ALA A 56 24.53 -3.85 -17.57
C ALA A 56 24.86 -3.61 -16.09
N LEU A 57 24.46 -2.43 -15.60
CA LEU A 57 24.45 -2.12 -14.17
C LEU A 57 22.99 -2.03 -13.71
N GLN A 58 22.61 -2.80 -12.71
CA GLN A 58 21.33 -2.68 -12.04
C GLN A 58 21.49 -1.91 -10.75
N ILE A 59 20.67 -0.88 -10.57
CA ILE A 59 20.47 -0.24 -9.27
C ILE A 59 19.31 -0.98 -8.60
N TYR A 60 19.59 -1.71 -7.54
CA TYR A 60 18.60 -2.36 -6.70
C TYR A 60 18.27 -1.47 -5.51
N LEU A 61 17.01 -1.03 -5.44
CA LEU A 61 16.52 -0.14 -4.39
C LEU A 61 16.01 -0.91 -3.16
N GLY A 62 15.68 -2.20 -3.29
CA GLY A 62 15.02 -2.98 -2.23
C GLY A 62 13.53 -3.20 -2.47
N PHE A 63 12.80 -3.53 -1.40
CA PHE A 63 11.34 -3.60 -1.39
C PHE A 63 10.74 -2.22 -1.18
N PHE A 64 9.76 -1.84 -1.99
CA PHE A 64 9.00 -0.63 -1.76
C PHE A 64 7.96 -0.87 -0.66
N VAL A 65 8.06 -0.13 0.43
CA VAL A 65 7.18 -0.25 1.60
C VAL A 65 6.41 1.03 1.78
N VAL A 66 5.09 0.90 1.84
CA VAL A 66 4.14 1.97 2.13
C VAL A 66 3.58 1.76 3.52
N LEU A 67 3.67 2.79 4.36
CA LEU A 67 3.09 2.82 5.70
C LEU A 67 1.93 3.81 5.68
N GLU A 68 0.72 3.32 5.94
CA GLU A 68 -0.49 4.11 5.91
C GLU A 68 -1.17 4.12 7.28
N LYS A 69 -1.41 5.31 7.83
CA LYS A 69 -2.33 5.52 8.95
C LYS A 69 -3.76 5.46 8.44
N ALA A 70 -4.50 4.44 8.86
CA ALA A 70 -5.86 4.18 8.39
C ALA A 70 -6.81 3.96 9.57
N PRO A 71 -8.09 4.35 9.42
CA PRO A 71 -9.11 3.99 10.38
C PRO A 71 -9.32 2.47 10.43
N ARG A 72 -9.56 1.98 11.63
CA ARG A 72 -9.88 0.59 11.95
C ARG A 72 -11.19 0.54 12.72
N LEU A 73 -12.07 -0.35 12.32
CA LEU A 73 -13.32 -0.64 13.01
C LEU A 73 -13.24 -2.05 13.58
N ASP A 74 -13.25 -2.17 14.91
CA ASP A 74 -13.39 -3.43 15.62
C ASP A 74 -14.87 -3.67 15.95
N LEU A 75 -15.37 -4.86 15.62
CA LEU A 75 -16.78 -5.23 15.79
C LEU A 75 -16.89 -6.60 16.43
N VAL A 76 -17.87 -6.72 17.33
CA VAL A 76 -18.34 -8.01 17.86
C VAL A 76 -19.84 -8.11 17.60
N VAL A 77 -20.25 -9.10 16.82
CA VAL A 77 -21.63 -9.29 16.37
C VAL A 77 -22.08 -10.72 16.66
N GLU A 78 -23.28 -10.90 17.19
CA GLU A 78 -23.94 -12.20 17.31
C GLU A 78 -24.99 -12.39 16.23
N GLY A 79 -25.25 -13.64 15.82
CA GLY A 79 -26.36 -13.98 14.92
C GLY A 79 -26.13 -13.72 13.42
N VAL A 80 -24.96 -13.22 13.03
CA VAL A 80 -24.56 -13.01 11.62
C VAL A 80 -23.26 -13.76 11.36
N ASP A 81 -23.19 -14.47 10.24
CA ASP A 81 -21.97 -15.16 9.82
C ASP A 81 -20.90 -14.18 9.31
N PHE A 82 -19.64 -14.59 9.36
CA PHE A 82 -18.52 -13.73 8.95
C PHE A 82 -18.58 -13.30 7.49
N GLN A 83 -19.08 -14.15 6.57
CA GLN A 83 -19.12 -13.81 5.15
C GLN A 83 -20.12 -12.68 4.88
N SER A 84 -21.30 -12.74 5.50
CA SER A 84 -22.31 -11.69 5.45
C SER A 84 -21.77 -10.38 6.02
N LEU A 85 -21.08 -10.44 7.16
CA LEU A 85 -20.48 -9.27 7.80
C LEU A 85 -19.31 -8.68 6.97
N GLU A 86 -18.47 -9.53 6.40
CA GLU A 86 -17.38 -9.12 5.49
C GLU A 86 -17.94 -8.40 4.26
N ASN A 87 -18.97 -8.95 3.63
CA ASN A 87 -19.60 -8.35 2.46
C ASN A 87 -20.22 -6.98 2.80
N LEU A 88 -20.86 -6.87 3.96
CA LEU A 88 -21.39 -5.60 4.45
C LEU A 88 -20.26 -4.59 4.68
N LEU A 89 -19.18 -4.96 5.37
CA LEU A 89 -18.07 -4.05 5.63
C LEU A 89 -17.38 -3.58 4.34
N LYS A 90 -17.22 -4.49 3.36
CA LYS A 90 -16.70 -4.15 2.03
C LYS A 90 -17.60 -3.20 1.25
N LYS A 91 -18.93 -3.30 1.41
CA LYS A 91 -19.90 -2.33 0.86
C LYS A 91 -19.68 -0.92 1.40
N TYR A 92 -19.16 -0.80 2.62
CA TYR A 92 -18.77 0.48 3.26
C TYR A 92 -17.30 0.88 2.97
N ASP A 93 -16.69 0.32 1.93
CA ASP A 93 -15.29 0.54 1.49
C ASP A 93 -14.21 -0.03 2.42
N ALA A 94 -14.52 -0.98 3.31
CA ALA A 94 -13.46 -1.68 4.03
C ALA A 94 -12.53 -2.40 3.02
N THR A 95 -11.24 -2.10 3.08
CA THR A 95 -10.23 -2.69 2.19
C THR A 95 -9.74 -4.05 2.67
N ASN A 96 -9.73 -4.26 3.98
CA ASN A 96 -9.35 -5.51 4.60
C ASN A 96 -10.30 -5.78 5.76
N VAL A 97 -10.78 -7.01 5.85
CA VAL A 97 -11.65 -7.47 6.93
C VAL A 97 -11.10 -8.80 7.43
N VAL A 98 -10.84 -8.90 8.72
CA VAL A 98 -10.16 -10.05 9.31
C VAL A 98 -10.95 -10.53 10.52
N LEU A 99 -11.19 -11.84 10.55
CA LEU A 99 -11.75 -12.54 11.70
C LEU A 99 -10.69 -12.63 12.81
N LYS A 100 -11.01 -12.16 14.02
CA LYS A 100 -10.12 -12.31 15.20
C LYS A 100 -10.38 -13.61 15.94
N LYS A 101 -11.65 -13.87 16.24
CA LYS A 101 -12.11 -15.02 17.04
C LYS A 101 -13.61 -15.19 16.83
N SER A 102 -14.06 -16.44 16.82
CA SER A 102 -15.49 -16.75 16.93
C SER A 102 -15.65 -17.63 18.17
N GLU A 103 -16.43 -17.14 19.12
CA GLU A 103 -16.90 -17.93 20.27
C GLU A 103 -18.41 -18.08 20.13
N ASN A 104 -18.93 -19.26 20.48
CA ASN A 104 -20.33 -19.68 20.34
C ASN A 104 -21.32 -18.56 20.00
N ASN A 105 -21.79 -18.56 18.74
CA ASN A 105 -22.78 -17.65 18.17
C ASN A 105 -22.37 -16.16 18.00
N SER A 106 -21.11 -15.81 18.28
CA SER A 106 -20.52 -14.49 18.07
C SER A 106 -19.34 -14.49 17.09
N VAL A 107 -19.22 -13.40 16.33
CA VAL A 107 -18.16 -13.12 15.37
C VAL A 107 -17.47 -11.84 15.80
N ALA A 108 -16.19 -11.94 16.17
CA ALA A 108 -15.33 -10.79 16.39
C ALA A 108 -14.43 -10.58 15.18
N CYS A 109 -14.51 -9.41 14.55
CA CYS A 109 -13.70 -9.05 13.40
C CYS A 109 -13.17 -7.62 13.50
N TYR A 110 -12.22 -7.28 12.63
CA TYR A 110 -11.88 -5.89 12.37
C TYR A 110 -11.86 -5.60 10.89
N ALA A 111 -12.24 -4.38 10.55
CA ALA A 111 -12.14 -3.82 9.21
C ALA A 111 -11.14 -2.66 9.20
N VAL A 112 -10.37 -2.54 8.13
CA VAL A 112 -9.46 -1.41 7.92
C VAL A 112 -9.80 -0.70 6.61
N PHE A 113 -9.80 0.63 6.66
CA PHE A 113 -10.20 1.51 5.56
C PHE A 113 -8.97 2.21 4.96
N THR A 114 -8.14 1.44 4.25
CA THR A 114 -6.96 1.97 3.57
C THR A 114 -7.33 2.73 2.29
N ALA A 115 -6.56 3.76 1.98
CA ALA A 115 -6.62 4.54 0.76
C ALA A 115 -5.79 3.89 -0.35
N VAL A 116 -4.71 3.18 0.01
CA VAL A 116 -3.74 2.65 -0.96
C VAL A 116 -3.86 1.14 -1.07
N GLU A 117 -4.34 0.71 -2.23
CA GLU A 117 -4.41 -0.69 -2.64
C GLU A 117 -3.41 -0.95 -3.78
N LYS A 118 -3.18 -2.22 -4.10
CA LYS A 118 -2.19 -2.67 -5.09
C LYS A 118 -2.17 -1.88 -6.40
N ASN A 119 -3.35 -1.56 -6.94
CA ASN A 119 -3.49 -0.93 -8.27
C ASN A 119 -4.26 0.40 -8.24
N ARG A 120 -4.60 0.93 -7.06
CA ARG A 120 -5.44 2.14 -6.97
C ARG A 120 -5.20 2.91 -5.68
N VAL A 121 -5.42 4.22 -5.79
CA VAL A 121 -5.43 5.16 -4.67
C VAL A 121 -6.82 5.78 -4.56
N LYS A 122 -7.43 5.68 -3.39
CA LYS A 122 -8.71 6.31 -3.05
C LYS A 122 -8.50 7.54 -2.17
N LEU A 123 -9.59 8.26 -1.90
CA LEU A 123 -9.58 9.27 -0.85
C LEU A 123 -9.43 8.58 0.51
N PRO A 124 -8.51 9.03 1.37
CA PRO A 124 -8.36 8.46 2.70
C PRO A 124 -9.60 8.77 3.53
N LYS A 125 -10.14 7.74 4.20
CA LYS A 125 -11.14 7.95 5.25
C LYS A 125 -10.45 8.41 6.52
N THR A 126 -11.14 9.26 7.28
CA THR A 126 -10.72 9.64 8.63
C THR A 126 -11.48 8.82 9.67
N VAL A 127 -11.01 8.81 10.91
CA VAL A 127 -11.69 8.17 12.04
C VAL A 127 -13.12 8.71 12.18
N GLU A 128 -13.29 10.04 12.07
CA GLU A 128 -14.59 10.71 12.16
C GLU A 128 -15.53 10.23 11.03
N SER A 129 -15.02 10.13 9.80
CA SER A 129 -15.84 9.65 8.67
C SER A 129 -16.30 8.21 8.86
N VAL A 130 -15.50 7.35 9.50
CA VAL A 130 -15.92 5.96 9.80
C VAL A 130 -16.91 5.93 10.96
N GLN A 131 -16.74 6.80 11.96
CA GLN A 131 -17.71 6.96 13.04
C GLN A 131 -19.09 7.43 12.53
N GLU A 132 -19.13 8.33 11.56
CA GLU A 132 -20.38 8.80 10.92
C GLU A 132 -21.12 7.68 10.16
N LEU A 133 -20.39 6.66 9.68
CA LEU A 133 -20.97 5.51 8.98
C LEU A 133 -21.53 4.45 9.94
N LEU A 134 -21.09 4.43 11.20
CA LEU A 134 -21.50 3.43 12.18
C LEU A 134 -23.01 3.31 12.32
N PRO A 135 -23.81 4.38 12.50
CA PRO A 135 -25.25 4.23 12.71
C PRO A 135 -25.95 3.48 11.57
N SER A 136 -25.55 3.75 10.33
CA SER A 136 -26.10 3.07 9.14
C SER A 136 -25.66 1.61 9.07
N LEU A 137 -24.37 1.36 9.35
CA LEU A 137 -23.80 0.02 9.36
C LEU A 137 -24.46 -0.87 10.42
N LEU A 138 -24.63 -0.36 11.65
CA LEU A 138 -25.23 -1.09 12.76
C LEU A 138 -26.69 -1.47 12.44
N ARG A 139 -27.46 -0.57 11.84
CA ARG A 139 -28.83 -0.87 11.37
C ARG A 139 -28.86 -1.96 10.30
N GLU A 140 -27.91 -1.96 9.37
CA GLU A 140 -27.82 -3.03 8.37
C GLU A 140 -27.43 -4.38 9.00
N VAL A 141 -26.56 -4.39 10.02
CA VAL A 141 -26.26 -5.60 10.79
C VAL A 141 -27.53 -6.14 11.48
N GLU A 142 -28.31 -5.25 12.11
CA GLU A 142 -29.59 -5.64 12.73
C GLU A 142 -30.59 -6.21 11.72
N SER A 143 -30.66 -5.63 10.52
CA SER A 143 -31.52 -6.14 9.44
C SER A 143 -31.12 -7.53 8.94
N LEU A 144 -29.86 -7.92 9.12
CA LEU A 144 -29.35 -9.26 8.84
C LEU A 144 -29.67 -10.26 9.98
N GLY A 145 -30.36 -9.81 11.03
CA GLY A 145 -30.66 -10.60 12.22
C GLY A 145 -29.55 -10.56 13.28
N GLY A 146 -28.58 -9.65 13.12
CA GLY A 146 -27.45 -9.52 14.03
C GLY A 146 -27.69 -8.66 15.26
N VAL A 147 -26.96 -8.96 16.33
CA VAL A 147 -26.91 -8.12 17.53
C VAL A 147 -25.47 -7.65 17.72
N VAL A 148 -25.25 -6.34 17.63
CA VAL A 148 -23.91 -5.75 17.84
C VAL A 148 -23.65 -5.61 19.33
N LYS A 149 -22.59 -6.27 19.82
CA LYS A 149 -22.15 -6.22 21.22
C LYS A 149 -21.16 -5.09 21.48
N SER A 150 -20.28 -4.83 20.53
CA SER A 150 -19.33 -3.73 20.59
C SER A 150 -18.95 -3.24 19.19
N ALA A 151 -18.69 -1.95 19.10
CA ALA A 151 -18.16 -1.28 17.93
C ALA A 151 -17.19 -0.20 18.40
N GLU A 152 -15.93 -0.30 17.98
CA GLU A 152 -14.88 0.67 18.34
C GLU A 152 -14.13 1.11 17.09
N VAL A 153 -13.96 2.42 16.93
CA VAL A 153 -13.16 2.99 15.83
C VAL A 153 -11.85 3.50 16.40
N SER A 154 -10.75 3.03 15.83
CA SER A 154 -9.39 3.40 16.20
C SER A 154 -8.57 3.74 14.96
N GLU A 155 -7.32 4.15 15.13
CA GLU A 155 -6.35 4.33 14.06
C GLU A 155 -5.29 3.22 14.13
N VAL A 156 -4.86 2.72 12.98
CA VAL A 156 -3.78 1.73 12.87
C VAL A 156 -2.82 2.11 11.75
N VAL A 157 -1.54 1.76 11.90
CA VAL A 157 -0.57 1.83 10.80
C VAL A 157 -0.56 0.50 10.06
N VAL A 158 -0.88 0.54 8.77
CA VAL A 158 -0.86 -0.61 7.87
C VAL A 158 0.37 -0.53 6.99
N GLU A 159 1.06 -1.67 6.84
CA GLU A 159 2.16 -1.82 5.91
C GLU A 159 1.68 -2.49 4.61
N ASN A 160 2.04 -1.91 3.46
CA ASN A 160 1.75 -2.47 2.15
C ASN A 160 3.02 -2.51 1.29
N ARG A 161 3.36 -3.72 0.82
CA ARG A 161 4.56 -3.99 -0.01
C ARG A 161 4.23 -4.28 -1.47
N GLN A 162 2.96 -4.22 -1.86
CA GLN A 162 2.50 -4.56 -3.21
C GLN A 162 1.99 -3.32 -3.96
N VAL A 163 2.61 -2.16 -3.73
CA VAL A 163 2.22 -0.90 -4.37
C VAL A 163 3.29 -0.51 -5.38
N ASP A 164 2.87 -0.17 -6.60
CA ASP A 164 3.76 0.49 -7.55
C ASP A 164 4.00 1.95 -7.10
N PRO A 165 5.25 2.38 -6.84
CA PRO A 165 5.58 3.77 -6.51
C PRO A 165 4.99 4.80 -7.48
N ALA A 166 4.83 4.43 -8.76
CA ALA A 166 4.28 5.29 -9.79
C ALA A 166 2.81 5.69 -9.54
N LEU A 167 2.07 4.89 -8.76
CA LEU A 167 0.69 5.22 -8.36
C LEU A 167 0.70 6.35 -7.34
N LEU A 168 1.64 6.32 -6.39
CA LEU A 168 1.76 7.31 -5.34
C LEU A 168 2.35 8.64 -5.85
N SER A 169 3.30 8.58 -6.79
CA SER A 169 3.92 9.78 -7.37
C SER A 169 2.92 10.69 -8.10
N LYS A 170 1.78 10.14 -8.55
CA LYS A 170 0.70 10.89 -9.20
C LYS A 170 -0.37 11.42 -8.24
N ALA A 171 -0.35 11.01 -6.96
CA ALA A 171 -1.37 11.35 -5.97
C ALA A 171 -0.89 12.16 -4.73
N PRO A 172 0.21 12.95 -4.78
CA PRO A 172 0.89 13.42 -3.57
C PRO A 172 0.01 14.25 -2.63
N SER A 173 -0.74 15.24 -3.15
CA SER A 173 -1.47 16.20 -2.32
C SER A 173 -2.61 15.61 -1.49
N ARG A 174 -3.12 14.41 -1.84
CA ARG A 174 -4.28 13.78 -1.17
C ARG A 174 -3.88 12.86 -0.02
N LEU A 175 -2.60 12.50 0.10
CA LEU A 175 -2.13 11.41 0.98
C LEU A 175 -1.03 11.82 1.96
N GLU A 176 -0.43 13.00 1.80
CA GLU A 176 0.81 13.42 2.50
C GLU A 176 0.79 13.32 4.03
N LYS A 177 -0.36 13.46 4.69
CA LYS A 177 -0.44 13.43 6.17
C LYS A 177 -0.49 12.02 6.76
N ASN A 178 -1.01 11.07 5.99
CA ASN A 178 -1.36 9.73 6.50
C ASN A 178 -0.44 8.65 5.93
N LEU A 179 0.43 9.01 4.99
CA LEU A 179 1.20 8.04 4.22
C LEU A 179 2.69 8.36 4.23
N ALA A 180 3.48 7.36 4.59
CA ALA A 180 4.93 7.37 4.48
C ALA A 180 5.37 6.21 3.58
N TRP A 181 6.54 6.33 2.96
CA TRP A 181 7.11 5.27 2.14
C TRP A 181 8.62 5.28 2.23
N LYS A 182 9.22 4.13 1.93
CA LYS A 182 10.65 3.94 1.81
C LYS A 182 10.96 2.73 0.95
N TRP A 183 12.19 2.69 0.45
CA TRP A 183 12.75 1.43 -0.03
C TRP A 183 13.58 0.77 1.07
N GLU A 184 13.32 -0.50 1.34
CA GLU A 184 14.03 -1.34 2.32
C GLU A 184 14.88 -2.39 1.60
N ILE A 185 16.21 -2.35 1.78
CA ILE A 185 17.15 -3.35 1.25
C ILE A 185 17.17 -4.59 2.14
#